data_AF-A0A8J2TPY3-F1
#
_entry.id   AF-A0A8J2TPY3-F1
#
_cell.length_a   1.000
_cell.length_b   1.000
_cell.length_c   1.000
_cell.angle_alpha   90.00
_cell.angle_beta   90.00
_cell.angle_gamma   90.00
#
_symmetry.space_group_name_H-M   'P 1'
#
loop_
_entity.id
_entity.type
_entity.pdbx_description
1 polymer ?
#
loop_
_entity_poly.entity_id
_entity_poly.type
_entity_poly.pdbx_seq_one_letter_code
_entity_poly.pdbx_strand_id
1 'polypeptide(L)'
;MESLADFAKDADLFLCEATICEGSTHTVGTGHMDAKEAALIAKKANVGKLVLTHLPSDGDFELMKRQATEAFGKEAYLAMEAEGLSL
;
A
#
# COMPACT_ATOMS: atom_id res chain seq x y z
N MET A 1 -1.90 2.44 -14.28
CA MET A 1 -0.60 2.20 -13.61
C MET A 1 0.45 3.22 -14.02
N GLU A 2 0.72 3.43 -15.33
CA GLU A 2 1.66 4.49 -15.76
C GLU A 2 1.22 5.89 -15.32
N SER A 3 -0.07 6.21 -15.50
CA SER A 3 -0.64 7.49 -15.05
C SER A 3 -0.46 7.79 -13.56
N LEU A 4 -0.48 6.76 -12.71
CA LEU A 4 -0.35 6.93 -11.25
C LEU A 4 1.11 7.08 -10.82
N ALA A 5 2.02 6.35 -11.48
CA ALA A 5 3.45 6.52 -11.24
C ALA A 5 3.94 7.90 -11.69
N ASP A 6 3.44 8.40 -12.83
CA ASP A 6 3.76 9.75 -13.31
C ASP A 6 3.17 10.83 -12.39
N PHE A 7 1.95 10.63 -11.89
CA PHE A 7 1.31 11.54 -10.94
C PHE A 7 2.05 11.61 -9.61
N ALA A 8 2.53 10.48 -9.08
CA ALA A 8 3.22 10.38 -7.80
C ALA A 8 4.73 10.66 -7.90
N LYS A 9 5.23 11.04 -9.07
CA LYS A 9 6.67 11.15 -9.33
C LYS A 9 7.36 12.08 -8.33
N ASP A 10 8.44 11.58 -7.73
CA ASP A 10 9.31 12.27 -6.77
C ASP A 10 8.59 12.79 -5.50
N ALA A 11 7.40 12.27 -5.19
CA ALA A 11 6.69 12.61 -3.96
C ALA A 11 7.47 12.15 -2.72
N ASP A 12 7.52 12.97 -1.67
CA ASP A 12 8.13 12.59 -0.39
C ASP A 12 7.37 11.43 0.29
N LEU A 13 6.05 11.41 0.11
CA LEU A 13 5.14 10.44 0.70
C LEU A 13 4.06 10.05 -0.31
N PHE A 14 3.86 8.75 -0.48
CA PHE A 14 2.76 8.18 -1.25
C PHE A 14 1.90 7.31 -0.35
N LEU A 15 0.66 7.77 -0.10
CA LEU A 15 -0.37 7.02 0.60
C LEU A 15 -1.22 6.30 -0.45
N CYS A 16 -1.16 4.97 -0.46
CA CYS A 16 -1.75 4.16 -1.52
C CYS A 16 -2.64 3.06 -0.94
N GLU A 17 -3.76 2.78 -1.61
CA GLU A 17 -4.60 1.65 -1.19
C GLU A 17 -3.90 0.31 -1.38
N ALA A 18 -4.28 -0.68 -0.56
CA ALA A 18 -3.84 -2.06 -0.66
C ALA A 18 -4.93 -2.99 -0.12
N THR A 19 -6.12 -2.97 -0.72
CA THR A 19 -7.27 -3.74 -0.23
C THR A 19 -7.14 -5.24 -0.51
N ILE A 20 -6.44 -5.62 -1.58
CA ILE A 20 -6.34 -7.02 -1.98
C ILE A 20 -5.26 -7.73 -1.15
N CYS A 21 -5.63 -8.80 -0.45
CA CYS A 21 -4.73 -9.57 0.41
C CYS A 21 -5.02 -11.08 0.32
N GLU A 22 -3.96 -11.89 0.26
CA GLU A 22 -4.07 -13.35 0.34
C GLU A 22 -4.60 -13.78 1.71
N GLY A 23 -5.57 -14.71 1.73
CA GLY A 23 -6.18 -15.20 2.97
C GLY A 23 -7.28 -14.30 3.56
N SER A 24 -7.46 -13.08 3.05
CA SER A 24 -8.59 -12.21 3.35
C SER A 24 -9.84 -12.60 2.55
N THR A 25 -11.02 -12.17 2.98
CA THR A 25 -12.23 -12.16 2.15
C THR A 25 -12.12 -11.24 0.92
N HIS A 26 -11.17 -10.30 0.92
CA HIS A 26 -10.87 -9.36 -0.16
C HIS A 26 -9.73 -9.87 -1.07
N THR A 27 -9.88 -11.05 -1.68
CA THR A 27 -8.85 -11.61 -2.59
C THR A 27 -8.89 -11.08 -4.02
N VAL A 28 -9.99 -10.44 -4.42
CA VAL A 28 -10.18 -9.84 -5.75
C VAL A 28 -10.99 -8.56 -5.63
N GLY A 29 -10.79 -7.60 -6.54
CA GLY A 29 -11.59 -6.38 -6.57
C GLY A 29 -11.22 -5.48 -7.74
N THR A 30 -12.16 -5.23 -8.65
CA THR A 30 -11.92 -4.29 -9.76
C THR A 30 -11.72 -2.89 -9.20
N GLY A 31 -10.58 -2.28 -9.53
CA GLY A 31 -10.24 -0.94 -9.07
C GLY A 31 -9.44 -0.91 -7.76
N HIS A 32 -9.18 -2.07 -7.14
CA HIS A 32 -8.32 -2.20 -5.98
C HIS A 32 -6.94 -2.75 -6.33
N MET A 33 -5.97 -2.51 -5.45
CA MET A 33 -4.61 -3.00 -5.56
C MET A 33 -4.24 -3.91 -4.41
N ASP A 34 -3.29 -4.80 -4.67
CA ASP A 34 -2.55 -5.48 -3.60
C ASP A 34 -1.35 -4.62 -3.12
N ALA A 35 -0.74 -5.05 -2.01
CA ALA A 35 0.41 -4.37 -1.42
C ALA A 35 1.63 -4.28 -2.37
N LYS A 36 1.81 -5.28 -3.25
CA LYS A 36 2.91 -5.35 -4.20
C LYS A 36 2.71 -4.39 -5.37
N GLU A 37 1.50 -4.26 -5.89
CA GLU A 37 1.15 -3.33 -6.96
C GLU A 37 1.36 -1.87 -6.51
N ALA A 38 0.89 -1.51 -5.32
CA ALA A 38 1.13 -0.21 -4.70
C ALA A 38 2.64 0.08 -4.59
N ALA A 39 3.43 -0.91 -4.15
CA ALA A 39 4.87 -0.79 -4.04
C ALA A 39 5.62 -0.67 -5.37
N LEU A 40 5.17 -1.36 -6.42
CA LEU A 40 5.74 -1.22 -7.76
C LEU A 40 5.50 0.18 -8.33
N ILE A 41 4.33 0.78 -8.06
CA ILE A 41 4.04 2.17 -8.43
C ILE A 41 4.96 3.12 -7.65
N ALA A 42 5.06 2.96 -6.34
CA ALA A 42 5.94 3.76 -5.48
C ALA A 42 7.40 3.73 -5.96
N LYS A 43 7.89 2.53 -6.30
CA LYS A 43 9.24 2.33 -6.86
C LYS A 43 9.42 3.04 -8.20
N LYS A 44 8.48 2.87 -9.12
CA LYS A 44 8.53 3.50 -10.45
C LYS A 44 8.48 5.03 -10.36
N ALA A 45 7.70 5.55 -9.43
CA ALA A 45 7.55 6.98 -9.16
C ALA A 45 8.72 7.60 -8.38
N ASN A 46 9.70 6.81 -7.93
CA ASN A 46 10.81 7.29 -7.10
C ASN A 46 10.36 8.02 -5.82
N VAL A 47 9.31 7.54 -5.16
CA VAL A 47 8.80 8.21 -3.94
C VAL A 47 9.76 8.03 -2.76
N GLY A 48 9.72 8.98 -1.83
CA GLY A 48 10.48 8.94 -0.58
C GLY A 48 10.02 7.81 0.33
N LYS A 49 8.71 7.78 0.64
CA LYS A 49 8.06 6.80 1.54
C LYS A 49 6.75 6.28 0.96
N LEU A 50 6.47 5.01 1.23
CA LEU A 50 5.19 4.37 0.94
C LEU A 50 4.45 4.06 2.25
N VAL A 51 3.20 4.51 2.35
CA VAL A 51 2.27 4.08 3.40
C VAL A 51 1.08 3.41 2.72
N LEU A 52 0.80 2.17 3.11
CA LEU A 52 -0.39 1.44 2.66
C LEU A 52 -1.59 1.82 3.52
N THR A 53 -2.73 2.05 2.89
CA THR A 53 -4.02 2.34 3.55
C THR A 53 -5.16 1.56 2.89
N HIS A 54 -6.39 1.79 3.35
CA HIS A 54 -7.59 1.07 2.87
C HIS A 54 -7.38 -0.45 2.90
N LEU A 55 -6.83 -0.91 4.03
CA LEU A 55 -6.45 -2.29 4.27
C LEU A 55 -7.69 -3.12 4.59
N PRO A 56 -7.72 -4.41 4.19
CA PRO A 56 -8.80 -5.30 4.60
C PRO A 56 -8.72 -5.56 6.11
N SER A 57 -9.87 -5.57 6.79
CA SER A 57 -9.93 -5.76 8.24
C SER A 57 -9.46 -7.14 8.71
N ASP A 58 -9.46 -8.13 7.82
CA ASP A 58 -9.09 -9.53 8.04
C ASP A 58 -7.77 -9.90 7.33
N GLY A 59 -6.98 -8.92 6.89
CA GLY A 59 -5.72 -9.15 6.17
C GLY A 59 -4.56 -9.60 7.05
N ASP A 60 -3.61 -10.33 6.46
CA ASP A 60 -2.30 -10.58 7.05
C ASP A 60 -1.39 -9.36 6.82
N PHE A 61 -1.38 -8.44 7.80
CA PHE A 61 -0.64 -7.19 7.73
C PHE A 61 0.88 -7.39 7.65
N GLU A 62 1.42 -8.45 8.27
CA GLU A 62 2.85 -8.76 8.18
C GLU A 62 3.21 -9.22 6.76
N LEU A 63 2.37 -10.06 6.15
CA LEU A 63 2.53 -10.46 4.75
C LEU A 63 2.49 -9.25 3.81
N MET A 64 1.50 -8.37 3.97
CA MET A 64 1.34 -7.17 3.15
C MET A 64 2.55 -6.24 3.28
N LYS A 65 2.99 -5.96 4.50
CA LYS A 65 4.17 -5.12 4.75
C LYS A 65 5.43 -5.72 4.12
N ARG A 66 5.63 -7.03 4.25
CA ARG A 66 6.76 -7.75 3.65
C ARG A 66 6.73 -7.63 2.12
N GLN A 67 5.60 -7.96 1.48
CA GLN A 67 5.46 -7.91 0.03
C GLN A 67 5.71 -6.50 -0.53
N ALA A 68 5.16 -5.48 0.14
CA ALA A 68 5.38 -4.09 -0.26
C ALA A 68 6.84 -3.67 -0.09
N THR A 69 7.47 -4.00 1.04
CA THR A 69 8.88 -3.67 1.31
C THR A 69 9.81 -4.32 0.28
N GLU A 70 9.60 -5.61 -0.03
CA GLU A 70 10.38 -6.34 -1.03
C GLU A 70 10.22 -5.74 -2.44
N ALA A 71 8.99 -5.40 -2.84
CA ALA A 71 8.72 -4.84 -4.15
C ALA A 71 9.19 -3.38 -4.30
N PHE A 72 9.06 -2.57 -3.23
CA PHE A 72 9.45 -1.17 -3.21
C PHE A 72 10.98 -1.02 -3.20
N GLY A 73 11.69 -1.94 -2.53
CA GLY A 73 13.14 -1.87 -2.33
C GLY A 73 13.56 -0.86 -1.24
N LYS A 74 12.59 -0.32 -0.50
CA LYS A 74 12.74 0.52 0.70
C LYS A 74 11.68 0.07 1.71
N GLU A 75 11.78 0.56 2.94
CA GLU A 75 10.76 0.28 3.97
C GLU A 75 9.38 0.84 3.54
N ALA A 76 8.36 -0.02 3.63
CA ALA A 76 6.96 0.36 3.50
C ALA A 76 6.26 0.32 4.87
N TYR A 77 5.31 1.22 5.08
CA TYR A 77 4.57 1.35 6.34
C TYR A 77 3.09 1.02 6.14
N LEU A 78 2.40 0.66 7.22
CA LEU A 78 0.95 0.49 7.25
C LEU A 78 0.32 1.64 8.01
N ALA A 79 -0.75 2.22 7.46
CA ALA A 79 -1.60 3.14 8.21
C ALA A 79 -2.39 2.34 9.24
N MET A 80 -2.37 2.81 10.50
CA MET A 80 -3.09 2.21 11.62
C MET A 80 -4.13 3.19 12.12
N GLU A 81 -5.27 2.68 12.60
CA GLU A 81 -6.22 3.49 13.35
C GLU A 81 -5.56 4.01 14.63
N ALA A 82 -5.77 5.28 14.93
CA ALA A 82 -5.22 5.89 16.14
C ALA A 82 -6.10 5.53 17.33
N GLU A 83 -5.54 4.81 18.31
CA GLU A 83 -6.25 4.51 19.55
C GLU A 83 -6.54 5.79 20.35
N GLY A 84 -7.76 5.92 20.88
CA GLY A 84 -8.14 6.99 21.80
C GLY A 84 -8.70 8.28 21.18
N LEU A 85 -8.96 8.30 19.87
CA LEU A 85 -9.76 9.35 19.23
C LEU A 85 -11.25 9.03 19.37
N SER A 86 -11.87 9.47 20.47
CA SER A 86 -13.33 9.62 20.51
C SER A 86 -13.70 10.86 19.70
N LEU A 87 -14.36 10.68 18.55
CA LEU A 87 -15.06 11.76 17.85
C LEU A 87 -16.31 12.19 18.62
#